data_AF-A0A497S5Q1-F1
#
_entry.id   AF-A0A497S5Q1-F1
#
_cell.length_a   1.000
_cell.length_b   1.000
_cell.length_c   1.000
_cell.angle_alpha   90.00
_cell.angle_beta   90.00
_cell.angle_gamma   90.00
#
_symmetry.space_group_name_H-M   'P 1'
#
loop_
_entity.id
_entity.type
_entity.pdbx_description
1 polymer ?
#
loop_
_entity_poly.entity_id
_entity_poly.type
_entity_poly.pdbx_seq_one_letter_code
_entity_poly.pdbx_strand_id
1 'polypeptide(L)'
;MMIPPEELTRKKLAKLLIDKHHRFLKKYRRELEVLERVVLLMEKEEQLEYWAKVAYEDGDDEGYEKFLKQRELTDKKISQSIGELKRINPDIKKNEFKKRHSFLLKSMKEHRSALDYWNRIYKDSRI
;
A
#
# COMPACT_ATOMS: atom_id res chain seq x y z
N MET A 1 -19.22 -19.01 -16.45
CA MET A 1 -20.69 -19.06 -16.40
C MET A 1 -21.19 -17.89 -15.58
N MET A 2 -21.99 -16.99 -16.17
CA MET A 2 -22.76 -16.00 -15.41
C MET A 2 -23.98 -16.72 -14.81
N ILE A 3 -24.23 -16.55 -13.51
CA ILE A 3 -25.43 -17.06 -12.86
C ILE A 3 -26.57 -16.08 -13.20
N PRO A 4 -27.71 -16.54 -13.75
CA PRO A 4 -28.87 -15.69 -13.99
C PRO A 4 -29.34 -15.01 -12.69
N PRO A 5 -29.76 -13.73 -12.72
CA PRO A 5 -30.23 -13.03 -11.53
C PRO A 5 -31.35 -13.77 -10.79
N GLU A 6 -32.20 -14.51 -11.52
CA GLU A 6 -33.33 -15.26 -10.97
C GLU A 6 -32.90 -16.46 -10.11
N GLU A 7 -31.68 -16.99 -10.30
CA GLU A 7 -31.15 -18.14 -9.56
C GLU A 7 -30.21 -17.77 -8.38
N LEU A 8 -30.07 -16.46 -8.15
CA LEU A 8 -29.11 -15.90 -7.20
C LEU A 8 -29.69 -15.87 -5.78
N THR A 9 -29.45 -16.93 -5.02
CA THR A 9 -29.80 -16.95 -3.59
C THR A 9 -28.87 -16.05 -2.77
N ARG A 10 -29.35 -15.60 -1.61
CA ARG A 10 -28.55 -14.83 -0.62
C ARG A 10 -27.20 -15.49 -0.32
N LYS A 11 -27.19 -16.82 -0.20
CA LYS A 11 -25.98 -17.62 0.06
C LYS A 11 -25.01 -17.64 -1.14
N LYS A 12 -25.52 -17.81 -2.37
CA LYS A 12 -24.71 -17.77 -3.60
C LYS A 12 -24.10 -16.38 -3.78
N LEU A 13 -24.88 -15.31 -3.58
CA LEU A 13 -24.40 -13.93 -3.63
C LEU A 13 -23.30 -13.67 -2.60
N ALA A 14 -23.53 -14.05 -1.33
CA ALA A 14 -22.53 -13.85 -0.27
C ALA A 14 -21.20 -14.55 -0.61
N LYS A 15 -21.24 -15.78 -1.12
CA LYS A 15 -20.04 -16.50 -1.57
C LYS A 15 -19.30 -15.75 -2.69
N LEU A 16 -20.01 -15.30 -3.74
CA LEU A 16 -19.41 -14.55 -4.84
C LEU A 16 -18.74 -13.26 -4.37
N LEU A 17 -19.36 -12.56 -3.41
CA LEU A 17 -18.82 -11.33 -2.84
C LEU A 17 -17.60 -11.59 -1.96
N ILE A 18 -17.62 -12.64 -1.12
CA ILE A 18 -16.45 -13.10 -0.36
C ILE A 18 -15.29 -13.37 -1.32
N ASP A 19 -15.51 -14.13 -2.39
CA ASP A 19 -14.49 -14.46 -3.37
C ASP A 19 -13.96 -13.20 -4.08
N LYS A 20 -14.85 -12.24 -4.41
CA LYS A 20 -14.46 -10.94 -4.97
C LYS A 20 -13.54 -10.16 -4.02
N HIS A 21 -13.90 -10.05 -2.74
CA HIS A 21 -13.10 -9.32 -1.76
C HIS A 21 -11.75 -9.99 -1.51
N HIS A 22 -11.71 -11.33 -1.38
CA HIS A 22 -10.45 -12.08 -1.29
C HIS A 22 -9.53 -11.86 -2.50
N ARG A 23 -10.08 -11.92 -3.72
CA ARG A 23 -9.29 -11.66 -4.95
C ARG A 23 -8.69 -10.26 -4.94
N PHE A 24 -9.46 -9.25 -4.54
CA PHE A 24 -8.97 -7.88 -4.44
C PHE A 24 -7.83 -7.77 -3.41
N LEU A 25 -8.04 -8.27 -2.19
CA LEU A 25 -7.04 -8.21 -1.12
C LEU A 25 -5.75 -8.92 -1.51
N LYS A 26 -5.85 -10.11 -2.13
CA LYS A 26 -4.69 -10.86 -2.61
C LYS A 26 -3.95 -10.12 -3.73
N LYS A 27 -4.68 -9.54 -4.69
CA LYS A 27 -4.10 -8.82 -5.83
C LYS A 27 -3.28 -7.61 -5.40
N TYR A 28 -3.81 -6.82 -4.46
CA TYR A 28 -3.22 -5.53 -4.10
C TYR A 28 -2.33 -5.53 -2.86
N ARG A 29 -2.27 -6.65 -2.12
CA ARG A 29 -1.42 -6.77 -0.91
C ARG A 29 0.03 -6.38 -1.18
N ARG A 30 0.65 -6.97 -2.21
CA ARG A 30 2.07 -6.72 -2.50
C ARG A 30 2.32 -5.30 -2.98
N GLU A 31 1.40 -4.73 -3.76
CA GLU A 31 1.49 -3.33 -4.19
C GLU A 31 1.48 -2.40 -2.97
N LEU A 32 0.57 -2.62 -2.01
CA LEU A 32 0.49 -1.82 -0.80
C LEU A 32 1.76 -1.94 0.05
N GLU A 33 2.28 -3.16 0.28
CA GLU A 33 3.51 -3.39 1.04
C GLU A 33 4.71 -2.62 0.46
N VAL A 34 4.84 -2.59 -0.87
CA VAL A 34 5.92 -1.86 -1.54
C VAL A 34 5.68 -0.35 -1.49
N LEU A 35 4.44 0.11 -1.70
CA LEU A 35 4.08 1.53 -1.60
C LEU A 35 4.35 2.09 -0.20
N GLU A 36 3.95 1.38 0.84
CA GLU A 36 4.19 1.76 2.24
C GLU A 36 5.68 1.95 2.49
N ARG A 37 6.51 1.00 2.05
CA ARG A 37 7.97 1.12 2.13
C ARG A 37 8.52 2.32 1.37
N VAL A 38 8.04 2.58 0.15
CA VAL A 38 8.46 3.74 -0.65
C VAL A 38 8.10 5.05 0.06
N VAL A 39 6.86 5.17 0.55
CA VAL A 39 6.38 6.38 1.24
C VAL A 39 7.20 6.65 2.50
N LEU A 40 7.46 5.64 3.33
CA LEU A 40 8.29 5.77 4.52
C LEU A 40 9.74 6.18 4.20
N LEU A 41 10.31 5.64 3.12
CA LEU A 41 11.67 6.03 2.70
C LEU A 41 11.72 7.47 2.17
N MET A 42 10.68 7.92 1.46
CA MET A 42 10.58 9.32 1.03
C MET A 42 10.46 10.28 2.23
N GLU A 43 9.63 9.94 3.22
CA GLU A 43 9.55 10.74 4.46
C GLU A 43 10.89 10.75 5.21
N LYS A 44 11.60 9.62 5.25
CA LYS A 44 12.94 9.57 5.83
C LYS A 44 13.94 10.45 5.08
N GLU A 45 13.91 10.46 3.75
CA GLU A 45 14.77 11.33 2.94
C GLU A 45 14.49 12.81 3.24
N GLU A 46 13.22 13.22 3.25
CA GLU A 46 12.79 14.59 3.62
C GLU A 46 13.34 14.99 5.00
N GLN A 47 13.30 14.08 5.99
CA GLN A 47 13.85 14.33 7.33
C GLN A 47 15.39 14.40 7.35
N LEU A 48 16.08 13.54 6.60
CA LEU A 48 17.54 13.58 6.50
C LEU A 48 18.04 14.86 5.83
N GLU A 49 17.32 15.36 4.82
CA GLU A 49 17.61 16.65 4.20
C GLU A 49 17.46 17.79 5.20
N TYR A 50 16.36 17.80 5.97
CA TYR A 50 16.14 18.78 7.02
C TYR A 50 17.25 18.75 8.09
N TRP A 51 17.60 17.57 8.61
CA TRP A 51 18.65 17.45 9.63
C TRP A 51 20.05 17.78 9.11
N ALA A 52 20.36 17.45 7.86
CA ALA A 52 21.62 17.88 7.24
C ALA A 52 21.70 19.42 7.19
N LYS A 53 20.61 20.08 6.78
CA LYS A 53 20.55 21.54 6.76
C LYS A 53 20.77 22.15 8.14
N VAL A 54 20.09 21.63 9.17
CA VAL A 54 20.25 22.09 10.56
C VAL A 54 21.68 21.88 11.06
N ALA A 55 22.27 20.71 10.85
CA ALA A 55 23.65 20.43 11.26
C ALA A 55 24.65 21.38 10.59
N TYR A 56 24.44 21.70 9.31
CA TYR A 56 25.26 22.69 8.60
C TYR A 56 25.12 24.10 9.19
N GLU A 57 23.91 24.52 9.54
CA GLU A 57 23.64 25.83 10.17
C GLU A 57 24.24 25.93 11.58
N ASP A 58 24.27 24.81 12.31
CA ASP A 58 24.84 24.70 13.66
C ASP A 58 26.37 24.52 13.69
N GLY A 59 27.02 24.34 12.53
CA GLY A 59 28.45 24.03 12.43
C GLY A 59 28.83 22.63 12.91
N ASP A 60 27.86 21.70 12.94
CA ASP A 60 28.06 20.27 13.25
C ASP A 60 28.46 19.50 11.98
N ASP A 61 29.75 19.58 11.63
CA ASP A 61 30.31 18.91 10.45
C ASP A 61 30.13 17.38 10.49
N GLU A 62 30.25 16.76 11.67
CA GLU A 62 30.09 15.30 11.83
C GLU A 62 28.63 14.88 11.59
N GLY A 63 27.67 15.61 12.17
CA GLY A 63 26.26 15.42 11.94
C GLY A 63 25.89 15.61 10.48
N TYR A 64 26.38 16.68 9.85
CA TYR A 64 26.15 16.97 8.44
C TYR A 64 26.59 15.81 7.53
N GLU A 65 27.84 15.35 7.65
CA GLU A 65 28.34 14.21 6.87
C GLU A 65 27.54 12.93 7.11
N LYS A 66 27.17 12.67 8.37
CA LYS A 66 26.39 11.50 8.77
C LYS A 66 25.00 11.50 8.11
N PHE A 67 24.33 12.65 8.06
CA PHE A 67 23.02 12.76 7.42
C PHE A 67 23.11 12.61 5.89
N LEU A 68 24.14 13.18 5.26
CA LEU A 68 24.38 12.99 3.82
C LEU A 68 24.60 11.52 3.46
N LYS A 69 25.49 10.81 4.18
CA LYS A 69 25.75 9.37 3.95
C LYS A 69 24.47 8.55 4.11
N GLN A 70 23.63 8.86 5.10
CA GLN A 70 22.35 8.19 5.28
C GLN A 70 21.34 8.51 4.18
N ARG A 71 21.37 9.73 3.63
CA ARG A 71 20.49 10.15 2.54
C ARG A 71 20.81 9.38 1.27
N GLU A 72 22.09 9.28 0.89
CA GLU A 72 22.51 8.47 -0.27
C GLU A 72 22.08 7.00 -0.16
N LEU A 73 22.20 6.41 1.04
CA LEU A 73 21.73 5.04 1.28
C LEU A 73 20.20 4.92 1.17
N THR A 74 19.47 5.96 1.60
CA THR A 74 18.02 6.02 1.51
C THR A 74 17.56 6.15 0.06
N ASP A 75 18.22 7.00 -0.74
CA ASP A 75 17.95 7.17 -2.18
C ASP A 75 18.14 5.88 -2.98
N LYS A 76 19.18 5.10 -2.66
CA LYS A 76 19.38 3.77 -3.25
C LYS A 76 18.23 2.83 -2.93
N LYS A 77 17.74 2.82 -1.69
CA LYS A 77 16.59 1.99 -1.26
C LYS A 77 15.27 2.44 -1.88
N ILE A 78 15.07 3.75 -2.04
CA ILE A 78 13.93 4.31 -2.77
C ILE A 78 13.95 3.79 -4.20
N SER A 79 15.08 3.93 -4.89
CA SER A 79 15.24 3.51 -6.29
C SER A 79 14.96 2.01 -6.49
N GLN A 80 15.47 1.17 -5.58
CA GLN A 80 15.18 -0.27 -5.59
C GLN A 80 13.69 -0.57 -5.39
N SER A 81 13.05 0.10 -4.44
CA SER A 81 11.63 -0.09 -4.14
C SER A 81 10.73 0.41 -5.27
N ILE A 82 11.09 1.50 -5.94
CA ILE A 82 10.43 1.98 -7.15
C ILE A 82 10.56 0.96 -8.29
N GLY A 83 11.75 0.36 -8.46
CA GLY A 83 11.96 -0.71 -9.42
C GLY A 83 11.04 -1.92 -9.18
N GLU A 84 10.88 -2.33 -7.92
CA GLU A 84 9.92 -3.38 -7.56
C GLU A 84 8.48 -2.95 -7.84
N LEU A 85 8.10 -1.73 -7.46
CA LEU A 85 6.76 -1.20 -7.66
C LEU A 85 6.37 -1.16 -9.13
N LYS A 86 7.28 -0.74 -10.01
CA LYS A 86 7.06 -0.74 -11.47
C LYS A 86 6.90 -2.13 -12.07
N ARG A 87 7.44 -3.18 -11.45
CA ARG A 87 7.17 -4.57 -11.88
C ARG A 87 5.76 -5.02 -11.52
N ILE A 88 5.19 -4.47 -10.45
CA ILE A 88 3.83 -4.79 -9.97
C ILE A 88 2.79 -3.93 -10.69
N ASN A 89 3.08 -2.65 -10.87
CA ASN A 89 2.22 -1.65 -11.48
C ASN A 89 3.07 -0.77 -12.42
N PRO A 90 3.27 -1.16 -13.69
CA PRO A 90 4.14 -0.44 -14.63
C PRO A 90 3.74 1.01 -14.89
N ASP A 91 2.44 1.31 -14.79
CA ASP A 91 1.87 2.61 -15.16
C ASP A 91 1.94 3.64 -14.03
N ILE A 92 2.36 3.24 -12.83
CA ILE A 92 2.37 4.12 -11.67
C ILE A 92 3.44 5.22 -11.78
N LYS A 93 3.01 6.47 -11.62
CA LYS A 93 3.89 7.63 -11.65
C LYS A 93 4.39 7.97 -10.25
N LYS A 94 5.62 8.52 -10.15
CA LYS A 94 6.25 8.86 -8.86
C LYS A 94 5.42 9.83 -8.02
N ASN A 95 4.81 10.83 -8.67
CA ASN A 95 3.94 11.81 -8.01
C ASN A 95 2.61 11.23 -7.52
N GLU A 96 2.28 9.98 -7.84
CA GLU A 96 1.06 9.31 -7.43
C GLU A 96 1.26 8.34 -6.27
N PHE A 97 2.49 8.06 -5.83
CA PHE A 97 2.76 7.04 -4.80
C PHE A 97 2.01 7.29 -3.49
N LYS A 98 2.10 8.50 -2.91
CA LYS A 98 1.38 8.86 -1.67
C LYS A 98 -0.15 8.73 -1.86
N LYS A 99 -0.69 9.16 -3.01
CA LYS A 99 -2.13 9.05 -3.33
C LYS A 99 -2.59 7.59 -3.47
N ARG A 100 -1.82 6.79 -4.22
CA ARG A 100 -2.10 5.36 -4.45
C ARG A 100 -2.00 4.56 -3.15
N HIS A 101 -1.01 4.86 -2.31
CA HIS A 101 -0.86 4.27 -0.98
C HIS A 101 -2.12 4.52 -0.14
N SER A 102 -2.53 5.78 0.03
CA SER A 102 -3.72 6.13 0.81
C SER A 102 -4.99 5.50 0.25
N PHE A 103 -5.14 5.47 -1.07
CA PHE A 103 -6.26 4.80 -1.72
C PHE A 103 -6.28 3.30 -1.40
N LEU A 104 -5.19 2.57 -1.64
CA LEU A 104 -5.13 1.13 -1.39
C LEU A 104 -5.28 0.80 0.09
N LEU A 105 -4.69 1.58 0.99
CA LEU A 105 -4.84 1.40 2.43
C LEU A 105 -6.32 1.48 2.84
N LYS A 106 -7.03 2.53 2.38
CA LYS A 106 -8.47 2.70 2.63
C LYS A 106 -9.28 1.56 2.00
N SER A 107 -9.07 1.27 0.72
CA SER A 107 -9.81 0.21 0.02
C SER A 107 -9.57 -1.17 0.63
N MET A 108 -8.35 -1.49 1.06
CA MET A 108 -8.07 -2.76 1.75
C MET A 108 -8.80 -2.85 3.08
N LYS A 109 -8.88 -1.76 3.86
CA LYS A 109 -9.68 -1.72 5.09
C LYS A 109 -11.16 -1.95 4.80
N GLU A 110 -11.72 -1.26 3.81
CA GLU A 110 -13.13 -1.42 3.41
C GLU A 110 -13.44 -2.85 2.93
N HIS A 111 -12.55 -3.44 2.12
CA HIS A 111 -12.69 -4.81 1.65
C HIS A 111 -12.59 -5.84 2.78
N ARG A 112 -11.76 -5.62 3.81
CA ARG A 112 -11.72 -6.48 5.01
C ARG A 112 -13.04 -6.39 5.79
N SER A 113 -13.55 -5.18 6.05
CA SER A 113 -14.84 -4.99 6.72
C SER A 113 -16.00 -5.62 5.93
N ALA A 114 -16.00 -5.48 4.61
CA ALA A 114 -17.01 -6.12 3.75
C ALA A 114 -16.91 -7.64 3.78
N LEU A 115 -15.68 -8.19 3.79
CA LEU A 115 -15.45 -9.62 3.94
C LEU A 115 -16.05 -10.14 5.25
N ASP A 116 -15.83 -9.44 6.37
CA ASP A 116 -16.39 -9.81 7.67
C ASP A 116 -17.92 -9.81 7.66
N TYR A 117 -18.53 -8.79 7.06
CA TYR A 117 -19.98 -8.72 6.87
C TYR A 117 -20.51 -9.90 6.04
N TRP A 118 -19.98 -10.12 4.84
CA TRP A 118 -20.47 -11.18 3.96
C TRP A 118 -20.21 -12.58 4.52
N ASN A 119 -19.12 -12.78 5.26
CA ASN A 119 -18.87 -14.02 5.99
C ASN A 119 -19.95 -14.30 7.04
N ARG A 120 -20.42 -13.28 7.78
CA ARG A 120 -21.55 -13.43 8.71
C ARG A 120 -22.82 -13.83 7.97
N ILE A 121 -23.18 -13.08 6.93
CA ILE A 121 -24.37 -13.39 6.10
C ILE A 121 -24.32 -14.82 5.51
N TYR A 122 -23.15 -15.26 5.04
CA TYR A 122 -22.97 -16.60 4.48
C TYR A 122 -23.14 -17.71 5.53
N LYS A 123 -22.70 -17.46 6.77
CA LYS A 123 -22.88 -18.39 7.90
C LYS A 123 -24.33 -18.44 8.37
N ASP A 124 -25.00 -17.29 8.46
CA ASP A 124 -26.40 -17.21 8.92
C ASP A 124 -27.36 -17.86 7.92
N SER A 125 -27.01 -17.86 6.63
CA SER A 125 -27.74 -18.56 5.56
C SER A 125 -27.55 -20.11 5.58
N ARG A 126 -27.04 -20.67 6.69
CA ARG A 126 -26.92 -22.12 6.93
C ARG A 126 -28.02 -22.67 7.85
N ILE A 127 -28.82 -21.79 8.45
CA ILE A 127 -30.08 -22.12 9.14
C ILE A 127 -31.20 -22.02 8.10
#